data_AF-A0A914SJV0-F1
#
_entry.id   AF-A0A914SJV0-F1
#
_cell.length_a   1.000
_cell.length_b   1.000
_cell.length_c   1.000
_cell.angle_alpha   90.00
_cell.angle_beta   90.00
_cell.angle_gamma   90.00
#
_symmetry.space_group_name_H-M   'P 1'
#
loop_
_entity.id
_entity.type
_entity.pdbx_description
1 polymer ?
#
loop_
_entity_poly.entity_id
_entity_poly.type
_entity_poly.pdbx_seq_one_letter_code
_entity_poly.pdbx_strand_id
1 'polypeptide(L)'
;GKYECDYARPYDFRADKILDSLTKSLRRLKLTYLDICFLQIHDNDFEPNQSIIIYETLPALQLAQQSGKIRYIGITGYCTQKIIEVIKQSTVKIDVFMSYSRASLNDNSLGEHIPFFKARDIAVLNAAPFSQGLLTEKGPALWHPASKRVVEVTREAVKYCQEKHISIEKLALHYGLNFPGIDVCVVGAENAEQVMINLHIAWLNSALQPLEARVLGRLMRRYFDKLDNENWEGINTKAYWKRLQRLGLPTSSTNRFSSLESLSSTVTSISIASSKCY
;
A
#
# COMPACT_ATOMS: atom_id res chain seq x y z
N GLY A 1 4.01 -15.97 -1.37
CA GLY A 1 4.31 -14.57 -1.00
C GLY A 1 3.97 -14.28 0.47
N LYS A 2 4.55 -13.23 1.09
CA LYS A 2 4.42 -12.88 2.54
C LYS A 2 2.98 -12.84 3.09
N TYR A 3 1.96 -12.70 2.23
CA TYR A 3 0.53 -12.63 2.56
C TYR A 3 -0.33 -13.73 1.91
N GLU A 4 0.29 -14.75 1.31
CA GLU A 4 -0.44 -15.91 0.80
C GLU A 4 -0.76 -16.91 1.93
N CYS A 5 -1.71 -17.80 1.68
CA CYS A 5 -2.08 -18.88 2.59
C CYS A 5 -0.90 -19.79 2.99
N ASP A 6 0.14 -19.83 2.17
CA ASP A 6 1.39 -20.53 2.46
C ASP A 6 2.57 -19.55 2.39
N TYR A 7 2.99 -19.05 3.55
CA TYR A 7 4.13 -18.13 3.65
C TYR A 7 5.46 -18.80 3.31
N ALA A 8 5.51 -20.14 3.27
CA ALA A 8 6.69 -20.90 2.88
C ALA A 8 6.81 -21.00 1.35
N ARG A 9 5.76 -20.67 0.58
CA ARG A 9 5.83 -20.63 -0.88
C ARG A 9 6.44 -19.31 -1.34
N PRO A 10 7.69 -19.30 -1.87
CA PRO A 10 8.27 -18.10 -2.45
C PRO A 10 7.46 -17.68 -3.68
N TYR A 11 7.33 -16.38 -3.90
CA TYR A 11 6.74 -15.89 -5.12
C TYR A 11 7.68 -16.21 -6.31
N ASP A 12 7.12 -16.68 -7.43
CA ASP A 12 7.90 -17.09 -8.60
C ASP A 12 7.97 -15.94 -9.60
N PHE A 13 9.14 -15.30 -9.69
CA PHE A 13 9.37 -14.11 -10.51
C PHE A 13 9.71 -14.43 -11.97
N ARG A 14 9.82 -15.70 -12.36
CA ARG A 14 10.16 -16.07 -13.74
C ARG A 14 9.21 -15.43 -14.76
N ALA A 15 9.73 -15.13 -15.95
CA ALA A 15 9.01 -14.39 -16.98
C ALA A 15 7.69 -15.07 -17.35
N ASP A 16 7.68 -16.39 -17.49
CA ASP A 16 6.48 -17.15 -17.84
C ASP A 16 5.37 -17.00 -16.79
N LYS A 17 5.73 -16.99 -15.50
CA LYS A 17 4.78 -16.81 -14.40
C LYS A 17 4.22 -15.41 -14.31
N ILE A 18 5.06 -14.41 -14.53
CA ILE A 18 4.65 -13.00 -14.50
C ILE A 18 3.73 -12.69 -15.68
N LEU A 19 4.04 -13.18 -16.88
CA LEU A 19 3.20 -13.00 -18.06
C LEU A 19 1.87 -13.77 -17.98
N ASP A 20 1.88 -14.97 -17.37
CA ASP A 20 0.66 -15.71 -17.05
C ASP A 20 -0.20 -14.95 -16.02
N SER A 21 0.42 -14.38 -14.97
CA SER A 21 -0.25 -13.52 -13.99
C SER A 21 -0.87 -12.27 -14.63
N LEU A 22 -0.15 -11.62 -15.53
CA LEU A 22 -0.68 -10.50 -16.33
C LEU A 22 -1.90 -10.93 -17.17
N THR A 23 -1.79 -12.06 -17.88
CA THR A 23 -2.89 -12.59 -18.71
C THR A 23 -4.13 -12.90 -17.87
N LYS A 24 -3.95 -13.52 -16.70
CA LYS A 24 -5.03 -13.79 -15.75
C LYS A 24 -5.68 -12.49 -15.25
N SER A 25 -4.88 -11.46 -15.00
CA SER A 25 -5.36 -10.14 -14.55
C SER A 25 -6.21 -9.45 -15.62
N LEU A 26 -5.73 -9.42 -16.87
CA LEU A 26 -6.48 -8.90 -18.02
C LEU A 26 -7.83 -9.61 -18.19
N ARG A 27 -7.83 -10.95 -18.11
CA ARG A 27 -9.07 -11.74 -18.19
C ARG A 27 -10.04 -11.43 -17.06
N ARG A 28 -9.55 -11.27 -15.82
CA ARG A 28 -10.38 -10.98 -14.65
C ARG A 28 -11.03 -9.60 -14.74
N LEU A 29 -10.25 -8.61 -15.18
CA LEU A 29 -10.71 -7.22 -15.37
C LEU A 29 -11.52 -7.05 -16.66
N LYS A 30 -11.56 -8.06 -17.53
CA LYS A 30 -12.17 -8.00 -18.88
C LYS A 30 -11.59 -6.86 -19.72
N LEU A 31 -10.28 -6.66 -19.62
CA LEU A 31 -9.52 -5.63 -20.35
C LEU A 31 -8.57 -6.25 -21.36
N THR A 32 -8.22 -5.48 -22.39
CA THR A 32 -7.23 -5.86 -23.41
C THR A 32 -5.82 -5.37 -23.08
N TYR A 33 -5.70 -4.35 -22.22
CA TYR A 33 -4.44 -3.79 -21.70
C TYR A 33 -4.61 -3.26 -20.27
N LEU A 34 -3.49 -3.01 -19.57
CA LEU A 34 -3.45 -2.29 -18.29
C LEU A 34 -2.76 -0.94 -18.45
N ASP A 35 -3.25 0.11 -17.79
CA ASP A 35 -2.53 1.38 -17.74
C ASP A 35 -1.20 1.24 -17.01
N ILE A 36 -1.20 0.66 -15.80
CA ILE A 36 0.00 0.42 -15.01
C ILE A 36 0.01 -1.04 -14.54
N CYS A 37 1.12 -1.75 -14.76
CA CYS A 37 1.34 -3.08 -14.20
C CYS A 37 2.37 -3.00 -13.08
N PHE A 38 1.95 -3.23 -11.83
CA PHE A 38 2.84 -3.21 -10.68
C PHE A 38 3.50 -4.58 -10.43
N LEU A 39 4.82 -4.62 -10.51
CA LEU A 39 5.62 -5.72 -9.96
C LEU A 39 5.71 -5.55 -8.43
N GLN A 40 5.14 -6.51 -7.69
CA GLN A 40 5.14 -6.50 -6.23
C GLN A 40 6.31 -7.32 -5.69
N ILE A 41 7.23 -6.67 -4.96
CA ILE A 41 8.41 -7.29 -4.35
C ILE A 41 8.28 -7.19 -2.83
N HIS A 42 8.24 -8.33 -2.15
CA HIS A 42 8.28 -8.37 -0.70
C HIS A 42 9.71 -8.60 -0.17
N ASP A 43 9.95 -8.27 1.10
CA ASP A 43 11.29 -8.28 1.69
C ASP A 43 12.01 -9.63 1.57
N ASN A 44 11.27 -10.74 1.78
CA ASN A 44 11.80 -12.10 1.71
C ASN A 44 11.96 -12.62 0.28
N ASP A 45 11.30 -11.96 -0.68
CA ASP A 45 11.32 -12.36 -2.08
C ASP A 45 12.54 -11.79 -2.81
N PHE A 46 13.12 -10.70 -2.31
CA PHE A 46 14.17 -9.95 -3.00
C PHE A 46 15.49 -10.74 -3.18
N GLU A 47 16.20 -11.04 -2.09
CA GLU A 47 17.51 -11.72 -2.15
C GLU A 47 17.54 -12.97 -3.05
N PRO A 48 16.60 -13.95 -2.91
CA PRO A 48 16.65 -15.15 -3.73
C PRO A 48 16.29 -14.91 -5.21
N ASN A 49 15.59 -13.81 -5.54
CA ASN A 49 15.08 -13.57 -6.89
C ASN A 49 15.65 -12.31 -7.56
N GLN A 50 16.62 -11.61 -6.94
CA GLN A 50 17.13 -10.34 -7.45
C GLN A 50 17.57 -10.45 -8.92
N SER A 51 18.36 -11.48 -9.25
CA SER A 51 18.82 -11.72 -10.63
C SER A 51 17.66 -12.01 -11.59
N ILE A 52 16.68 -12.81 -11.16
CA ILE A 52 15.50 -13.13 -11.98
C ILE A 52 14.68 -11.85 -12.23
N ILE A 53 14.46 -11.04 -11.20
CA ILE A 53 13.73 -9.77 -11.29
C ILE A 53 14.40 -8.85 -12.31
N ILE A 54 15.71 -8.66 -12.20
CA ILE A 54 16.45 -7.69 -13.01
C ILE A 54 16.59 -8.17 -14.47
N TYR A 55 16.96 -9.43 -14.68
CA TYR A 55 17.39 -9.94 -15.99
C TYR A 55 16.32 -10.75 -16.74
N GLU A 56 15.22 -11.13 -16.09
CA GLU A 56 14.15 -11.92 -16.71
C GLU A 56 12.78 -11.23 -16.56
N THR A 57 12.36 -10.91 -15.34
CA THR A 57 11.02 -10.36 -15.06
C THR A 57 10.79 -9.00 -15.70
N LEU A 58 11.69 -8.04 -15.43
CA LEU A 58 11.55 -6.68 -15.95
C LEU A 58 11.65 -6.64 -17.48
N PRO A 59 12.59 -7.36 -18.14
CA PRO A 59 12.58 -7.48 -19.60
C PRO A 59 11.28 -8.08 -20.16
N ALA A 60 10.70 -9.09 -19.50
CA ALA A 60 9.41 -9.64 -19.92
C ALA A 60 8.27 -8.63 -19.82
N LEU A 61 8.23 -7.80 -18.76
CA LEU A 61 7.28 -6.69 -18.65
C LEU A 61 7.53 -5.63 -19.73
N GLN A 62 8.79 -5.35 -20.08
CA GLN A 62 9.11 -4.44 -21.18
C GLN A 62 8.59 -4.96 -22.52
N LEU A 63 8.69 -6.25 -22.81
CA LEU A 63 8.08 -6.86 -23.99
C LEU A 63 6.54 -6.76 -23.96
N ALA A 64 5.93 -6.95 -22.79
CA ALA A 64 4.49 -6.73 -22.62
C ALA A 64 4.10 -5.26 -22.86
N GLN A 65 4.97 -4.31 -22.50
CA GLN A 65 4.78 -2.88 -22.77
C GLN A 65 4.85 -2.60 -24.27
N GLN A 66 5.89 -3.11 -24.94
CA GLN A 66 6.09 -2.95 -26.38
C GLN A 66 4.96 -3.58 -27.21
N SER A 67 4.38 -4.68 -26.75
CA SER A 67 3.22 -5.32 -27.39
C SER A 67 1.87 -4.63 -27.08
N GLY A 68 1.87 -3.55 -26.28
CA GLY A 68 0.68 -2.79 -25.94
C GLY A 68 -0.22 -3.43 -24.88
N LYS A 69 0.24 -4.49 -24.20
CA LYS A 69 -0.52 -5.13 -23.10
C LYS A 69 -0.45 -4.34 -21.81
N ILE A 70 0.59 -3.54 -21.61
CA ILE A 70 0.73 -2.60 -20.49
C ILE A 70 1.19 -1.25 -21.05
N ARG A 71 0.75 -0.13 -20.46
CA ARG A 71 1.25 1.19 -20.87
C ARG A 71 2.48 1.60 -20.05
N TYR A 72 2.45 1.35 -18.75
CA TYR A 72 3.51 1.72 -17.83
C TYR A 72 3.92 0.56 -16.92
N ILE A 73 5.21 0.51 -16.60
CA ILE A 73 5.79 -0.47 -15.66
C ILE A 73 5.87 0.18 -14.28
N GLY A 74 5.11 -0.38 -13.34
CA GLY A 74 5.13 0.00 -11.95
C GLY A 74 5.94 -0.99 -11.11
N ILE A 75 6.51 -0.52 -10.02
CA ILE A 75 7.12 -1.38 -8.99
C ILE A 75 6.63 -0.97 -7.61
N THR A 76 6.37 -1.95 -6.76
CA THR A 76 5.91 -1.72 -5.39
C THR A 76 6.53 -2.72 -4.43
N GLY A 77 6.79 -2.26 -3.22
CA GLY A 77 7.38 -3.06 -2.16
C GLY A 77 7.42 -2.27 -0.87
N TYR A 78 7.56 -2.97 0.25
CA TYR A 78 7.63 -2.31 1.55
C TYR A 78 9.00 -1.67 1.80
N CYS A 79 10.08 -2.43 1.58
CA CYS A 79 11.44 -1.94 1.66
C CYS A 79 11.79 -1.06 0.45
N THR A 80 11.80 0.26 0.67
CA THR A 80 12.08 1.23 -0.40
C THR A 80 13.51 1.10 -0.93
N GLN A 81 14.48 0.77 -0.06
CA GLN A 81 15.88 0.62 -0.43
C GLN A 81 16.12 -0.52 -1.43
N LYS A 82 15.48 -1.69 -1.24
CA LYS A 82 15.56 -2.82 -2.17
C LYS A 82 14.98 -2.46 -3.54
N ILE A 83 13.88 -1.71 -3.57
CA ILE A 83 13.30 -1.23 -4.83
C ILE A 83 14.27 -0.28 -5.55
N ILE A 84 14.92 0.62 -4.82
CA ILE A 84 15.95 1.51 -5.36
C ILE A 84 17.10 0.70 -5.97
N GLU A 85 17.52 -0.40 -5.34
CA GLU A 85 18.57 -1.28 -5.85
C GLU A 85 18.16 -1.96 -7.16
N VAL A 86 16.92 -2.46 -7.27
CA VAL A 86 16.37 -2.99 -8.53
C VAL A 86 16.42 -1.94 -9.62
N ILE A 87 15.93 -0.73 -9.34
CA ILE A 87 15.88 0.38 -10.31
C ILE A 87 17.28 0.78 -10.77
N LYS A 88 18.28 0.79 -9.86
CA LYS A 88 19.67 1.14 -10.20
C LYS A 88 20.34 0.10 -11.10
N GLN A 89 20.00 -1.17 -10.95
CA GLN A 89 20.65 -2.28 -11.65
C GLN A 89 19.93 -2.69 -12.94
N SER A 90 18.63 -2.43 -13.05
CA SER A 90 17.86 -2.76 -14.24
C SER A 90 18.14 -1.81 -15.40
N THR A 91 18.16 -2.38 -16.61
CA THR A 91 18.18 -1.61 -17.87
C THR A 91 16.77 -1.20 -18.32
N VAL A 92 15.72 -1.75 -17.69
CA VAL A 92 14.32 -1.46 -18.01
C VAL A 92 13.89 -0.20 -17.26
N LYS A 93 13.30 0.77 -17.99
CA LYS A 93 12.72 1.96 -17.37
C LYS A 93 11.54 1.55 -16.49
N ILE A 94 11.58 1.97 -15.24
CA ILE A 94 10.43 1.93 -14.34
C ILE A 94 9.75 3.29 -14.41
N ASP A 95 8.44 3.30 -14.63
CA ASP A 95 7.66 4.54 -14.79
C ASP A 95 7.04 5.01 -13.47
N VAL A 96 6.66 4.05 -12.61
CA VAL A 96 5.91 4.34 -11.38
C VAL A 96 6.46 3.54 -10.20
N PHE A 97 6.71 4.21 -9.08
CA PHE A 97 6.99 3.58 -7.80
C PHE A 97 5.81 3.81 -6.85
N MET A 98 5.33 2.74 -6.21
CA MET A 98 4.32 2.84 -5.16
C MET A 98 4.86 2.33 -3.83
N SER A 99 4.98 3.26 -2.87
CA SER A 99 5.25 2.97 -1.46
C SER A 99 3.94 2.92 -0.68
N TYR A 100 3.87 2.15 0.41
CA TYR A 100 2.70 2.11 1.27
C TYR A 100 3.07 2.25 2.75
N SER A 101 2.31 3.10 3.46
CA SER A 101 2.52 3.41 4.88
C SER A 101 3.89 4.04 5.24
N ARG A 102 4.59 4.65 4.27
CA ARG A 102 5.89 5.37 4.48
C ARG A 102 5.82 6.88 4.23
N ALA A 103 4.63 7.37 3.86
CA ALA A 103 4.27 8.78 3.75
C ALA A 103 2.93 8.97 4.48
N SER A 104 2.99 8.77 5.79
CA SER A 104 1.87 8.73 6.73
C SER A 104 2.28 9.42 8.03
N LEU A 105 1.33 9.81 8.88
CA LEU A 105 1.67 10.59 10.09
C LEU A 105 2.71 9.93 10.99
N ASN A 106 2.71 8.60 11.09
CA ASN A 106 3.63 7.84 11.93
C ASN A 106 4.93 7.43 11.22
N ASP A 107 5.06 7.67 9.91
CA ASP A 107 6.25 7.31 9.14
C ASP A 107 6.37 8.20 7.88
N ASN A 108 7.44 9.00 7.86
CA ASN A 108 7.79 9.94 6.80
C ASN A 108 9.04 9.57 6.02
N SER A 109 9.57 8.36 6.23
CA SER A 109 10.84 7.93 5.67
C SER A 109 10.85 7.90 4.13
N LEU A 110 9.69 7.89 3.46
CA LEU A 110 9.64 8.04 2.00
C LEU A 110 10.31 9.34 1.52
N GLY A 111 10.25 10.42 2.31
CA GLY A 111 10.78 11.73 1.94
C GLY A 111 12.27 11.71 1.60
N GLU A 112 13.06 10.85 2.26
CA GLU A 112 14.50 10.70 2.00
C GLU A 112 14.80 10.15 0.60
N HIS A 113 13.84 9.41 0.03
CA HIS A 113 14.00 8.71 -1.24
C HIS A 113 13.37 9.44 -2.43
N ILE A 114 12.51 10.44 -2.19
CA ILE A 114 11.82 11.19 -3.25
C ILE A 114 12.79 11.81 -4.27
N PRO A 115 13.91 12.45 -3.88
CA PRO A 115 14.86 12.98 -4.84
C PRO A 115 15.41 11.93 -5.82
N PHE A 116 15.58 10.68 -5.38
CA PHE A 116 16.07 9.59 -6.24
C PHE A 116 15.07 9.28 -7.37
N PHE A 117 13.77 9.19 -7.05
CA PHE A 117 12.72 8.89 -8.01
C PHE A 117 12.48 10.05 -8.97
N LYS A 118 12.42 11.29 -8.46
CA LYS A 118 12.26 12.49 -9.29
C LYS A 118 13.42 12.68 -10.27
N ALA A 119 14.66 12.43 -9.83
CA ALA A 119 15.84 12.50 -10.71
C ALA A 119 15.83 11.47 -11.86
N ARG A 120 14.96 10.45 -11.80
CA ARG A 120 14.82 9.40 -12.81
C ARG A 120 13.51 9.46 -13.59
N ASP A 121 12.74 10.54 -13.42
CA ASP A 121 11.42 10.67 -14.03
C ASP A 121 10.48 9.49 -13.67
N ILE A 122 10.52 9.09 -12.39
CA ILE A 122 9.66 8.04 -11.83
C ILE A 122 8.57 8.72 -11.01
N ALA A 123 7.30 8.46 -11.36
CA ALA A 123 6.16 8.93 -10.58
C ALA A 123 6.10 8.21 -9.23
N VAL A 124 5.86 8.95 -8.16
CA VAL A 124 5.82 8.41 -6.79
C VAL A 124 4.39 8.40 -6.28
N LEU A 125 3.87 7.20 -6.04
CA LEU A 125 2.61 6.97 -5.38
C LEU A 125 2.86 6.64 -3.91
N ASN A 126 2.14 7.28 -3.01
CA ASN A 126 1.98 6.74 -1.66
C ASN A 126 0.63 6.04 -1.54
N ALA A 127 0.58 4.97 -0.76
CA ALA A 127 -0.61 4.21 -0.48
C ALA A 127 -0.78 3.97 1.02
N ALA A 128 -2.00 3.62 1.42
CA ALA A 128 -2.35 3.35 2.81
C ALA A 128 -1.96 4.50 3.77
N PRO A 129 -2.48 5.73 3.55
CA PRO A 129 -2.18 6.88 4.41
C PRO A 129 -2.64 6.69 5.87
N PHE A 130 -3.57 5.76 6.09
CA PHE A 130 -4.03 5.37 7.43
C PHE A 130 -3.15 4.33 8.13
N SER A 131 -2.00 3.98 7.55
CA SER A 131 -1.09 2.96 8.07
C SER A 131 -1.81 1.65 8.42
N GLN A 132 -2.60 1.17 7.45
CA GLN A 132 -3.37 -0.10 7.54
C GLN A 132 -4.28 -0.17 8.78
N GLY A 133 -4.90 0.96 9.13
CA GLY A 133 -5.87 1.06 10.21
C GLY A 133 -5.30 1.61 11.53
N LEU A 134 -3.97 1.78 11.63
CA LEU A 134 -3.35 2.41 12.79
C LEU A 134 -3.91 3.82 13.05
N LEU A 135 -4.03 4.63 11.99
CA LEU A 135 -4.51 6.01 12.05
C LEU A 135 -6.03 6.09 11.81
N THR A 136 -6.78 5.23 12.50
CA THR A 136 -8.25 5.23 12.48
C THR A 136 -8.79 5.04 13.89
N GLU A 137 -10.02 5.48 14.16
CA GLU A 137 -10.70 5.29 15.43
C GLU A 137 -10.95 3.81 15.74
N LYS A 138 -11.20 3.00 14.70
CA LYS A 138 -11.35 1.54 14.81
C LYS A 138 -10.05 0.86 15.26
N GLY A 139 -8.91 1.44 14.91
CA GLY A 139 -7.59 0.86 15.14
C GLY A 139 -7.23 -0.27 14.18
N PRO A 140 -5.99 -0.78 14.28
CA PRO A 140 -5.47 -1.79 13.36
C PRO A 140 -6.09 -3.16 13.64
N ALA A 141 -6.15 -4.00 12.61
CA ALA A 141 -6.50 -5.40 12.78
C ALA A 141 -5.45 -6.16 13.62
N LEU A 142 -5.85 -7.27 14.26
CA LEU A 142 -4.97 -8.09 15.10
C LEU A 142 -3.74 -8.64 14.37
N TRP A 143 -3.83 -8.79 13.04
CA TRP A 143 -2.71 -9.26 12.23
C TRP A 143 -1.66 -8.17 11.99
N HIS A 144 -1.91 -6.90 12.33
CA HIS A 144 -1.05 -5.80 11.95
C HIS A 144 0.42 -6.02 12.37
N PRO A 145 1.40 -5.79 11.46
CA PRO A 145 2.79 -6.12 11.70
C PRO A 145 3.50 -5.18 12.68
N ALA A 146 3.03 -3.94 12.84
CA ALA A 146 3.63 -2.94 13.74
C ALA A 146 3.94 -3.47 15.15
N SER A 147 4.99 -2.90 15.74
CA SER A 147 5.37 -3.15 17.12
C SER A 147 4.30 -2.67 18.10
N LYS A 148 4.35 -3.17 19.34
CA LYS A 148 3.46 -2.68 20.41
C LYS A 148 3.62 -1.18 20.64
N ARG A 149 4.87 -0.69 20.57
CA ARG A 149 5.20 0.73 20.74
C ARG A 149 4.48 1.60 19.71
N VAL A 150 4.58 1.26 18.43
CA VAL A 150 3.89 2.02 17.35
C VAL A 150 2.37 1.97 17.54
N VAL A 151 1.81 0.81 17.88
CA VAL A 151 0.37 0.65 18.13
C VAL A 151 -0.09 1.50 19.31
N GLU A 152 0.65 1.51 20.42
CA GLU A 152 0.32 2.25 21.63
C GLU A 152 0.40 3.77 21.40
N VAL A 153 1.50 4.25 20.81
CA VAL A 153 1.67 5.67 20.49
C VAL A 153 0.57 6.15 19.54
N THR A 154 0.24 5.36 18.52
CA THR A 154 -0.83 5.73 17.59
C THR A 154 -2.19 5.74 18.29
N ARG A 155 -2.47 4.79 19.19
CA ARG A 155 -3.71 4.78 19.98
C ARG A 155 -3.83 6.01 20.87
N GLU A 156 -2.74 6.46 21.49
CA GLU A 156 -2.73 7.70 22.29
C GLU A 156 -2.98 8.94 21.41
N ALA A 157 -2.43 8.97 20.20
CA ALA A 157 -2.67 10.03 19.23
C ALA A 157 -4.14 10.07 18.79
N VAL A 158 -4.75 8.91 18.51
CA VAL A 158 -6.19 8.77 18.21
C VAL A 158 -7.03 9.33 19.36
N LYS A 159 -6.74 8.91 20.59
CA LYS A 159 -7.45 9.40 21.79
C LYS A 159 -7.35 10.91 21.95
N TYR A 160 -6.17 11.49 21.73
CA TYR A 160 -5.98 12.94 21.78
C TYR A 160 -6.81 13.67 20.73
N CYS A 161 -6.95 13.12 19.53
CA CYS A 161 -7.81 13.69 18.48
C CYS A 161 -9.29 13.65 18.88
N GLN A 162 -9.75 12.52 19.43
CA GLN A 162 -11.11 12.35 19.94
C GLN A 162 -11.45 13.35 21.05
N GLU A 163 -10.54 13.58 22.00
CA GLU A 163 -10.68 14.61 23.05
C GLU A 163 -10.78 16.04 22.50
N LYS A 164 -10.38 16.26 21.24
CA LYS A 164 -10.47 17.54 20.53
C LYS A 164 -11.58 17.59 19.49
N HIS A 165 -12.40 16.55 19.39
CA HIS A 165 -13.45 16.40 18.38
C HIS A 165 -12.94 16.58 16.94
N ILE A 166 -11.72 16.09 16.68
CA ILE A 166 -11.10 16.11 15.36
C ILE A 166 -10.85 14.66 14.94
N SER A 167 -11.25 14.31 13.71
CA SER A 167 -10.97 12.98 13.15
C SER A 167 -9.49 12.84 12.82
N ILE A 168 -8.86 11.78 13.32
CA ILE A 168 -7.48 11.45 12.96
C ILE A 168 -7.37 11.00 11.50
N GLU A 169 -8.40 10.36 10.96
CA GLU A 169 -8.48 9.96 9.55
C GLU A 169 -8.41 11.18 8.65
N LYS A 170 -9.14 12.26 8.97
CA LYS A 170 -9.03 13.52 8.23
C LYS A 170 -7.60 14.03 8.20
N LEU A 171 -6.92 14.05 9.35
CA LEU A 171 -5.53 14.52 9.44
C LEU A 171 -4.56 13.60 8.70
N ALA A 172 -4.73 12.28 8.82
CA ALA A 172 -3.89 11.27 8.19
C ALA A 172 -4.01 11.29 6.66
N LEU A 173 -5.24 11.38 6.15
CA LEU A 173 -5.48 11.49 4.72
C LEU A 173 -4.99 12.82 4.16
N HIS A 174 -5.28 13.94 4.84
CA HIS A 174 -4.75 15.24 4.44
C HIS A 174 -3.22 15.23 4.38
N TYR A 175 -2.56 14.64 5.38
CA TYR A 175 -1.10 14.51 5.40
C TYR A 175 -0.58 13.66 4.24
N GLY A 176 -1.20 12.50 4.00
CA GLY A 176 -0.84 11.62 2.90
C GLY A 176 -1.02 12.27 1.52
N LEU A 177 -2.08 13.05 1.31
CA LEU A 177 -2.33 13.78 0.05
C LEU A 177 -1.35 14.93 -0.20
N ASN A 178 -0.91 15.59 0.86
CA ASN A 178 -0.04 16.77 0.79
C ASN A 178 1.43 16.44 1.10
N PHE A 179 1.80 15.16 1.09
CA PHE A 179 3.18 14.77 1.35
C PHE A 179 4.10 15.38 0.26
N PRO A 180 5.22 16.05 0.61
CA PRO A 180 6.03 16.72 -0.40
C PRO A 180 6.60 15.73 -1.42
N GLY A 181 6.36 15.97 -2.72
CA GLY A 181 7.00 15.25 -3.82
C GLY A 181 6.36 13.92 -4.24
N ILE A 182 5.20 13.54 -3.69
CA ILE A 182 4.36 12.49 -4.28
C ILE A 182 3.53 13.04 -5.45
N ASP A 183 3.09 12.15 -6.33
CA ASP A 183 2.25 12.47 -7.49
C ASP A 183 0.78 12.06 -7.26
N VAL A 184 0.55 10.93 -6.57
CA VAL A 184 -0.79 10.39 -6.30
C VAL A 184 -0.82 9.71 -4.93
N CYS A 185 -1.92 9.90 -4.19
CA CYS A 185 -2.21 9.17 -2.96
C CYS A 185 -3.32 8.13 -3.17
N VAL A 186 -2.99 6.86 -2.94
CA VAL A 186 -3.92 5.73 -3.05
C VAL A 186 -4.50 5.41 -1.67
N VAL A 187 -5.82 5.60 -1.56
CA VAL A 187 -6.56 5.46 -0.30
C VAL A 187 -7.51 4.27 -0.40
N GLY A 188 -7.48 3.40 0.61
CA GLY A 188 -8.43 2.29 0.70
C GLY A 188 -9.79 2.73 1.24
N ALA A 189 -10.84 2.06 0.78
CA ALA A 189 -12.19 2.18 1.32
C ALA A 189 -12.88 0.80 1.24
N GLU A 190 -13.53 0.38 2.32
CA GLU A 190 -14.24 -0.89 2.44
C GLU A 190 -15.69 -0.80 1.91
N ASN A 191 -16.26 0.40 1.85
CA ASN A 191 -17.64 0.65 1.45
C ASN A 191 -17.81 2.04 0.82
N ALA A 192 -18.97 2.28 0.22
CA ALA A 192 -19.29 3.54 -0.47
C ALA A 192 -19.26 4.76 0.47
N GLU A 193 -19.64 4.59 1.74
CA GLU A 193 -19.59 5.68 2.73
C GLU A 193 -18.14 6.16 2.95
N GLN A 194 -17.20 5.24 3.12
CA GLN A 194 -15.77 5.58 3.23
C GLN A 194 -15.22 6.24 1.96
N VAL A 195 -15.69 5.83 0.77
CA VAL A 195 -15.34 6.52 -0.48
C VAL A 195 -15.79 7.99 -0.42
N MET A 196 -17.04 8.23 -0.02
CA MET A 196 -17.57 9.60 0.08
C MET A 196 -16.83 10.43 1.14
N ILE A 197 -16.49 9.84 2.29
CA ILE A 197 -15.69 10.50 3.34
C ILE A 197 -14.31 10.88 2.79
N ASN A 198 -13.61 9.94 2.14
CA ASN A 198 -12.29 10.19 1.55
C ASN A 198 -12.35 11.31 0.50
N LEU A 199 -13.37 11.30 -0.38
CA LEU A 199 -13.58 12.35 -1.38
C LEU A 199 -13.87 13.71 -0.74
N HIS A 200 -14.69 13.74 0.31
CA HIS A 200 -15.01 14.96 1.03
C HIS A 200 -13.78 15.58 1.69
N ILE A 201 -12.91 14.76 2.30
CA ILE A 201 -11.64 15.20 2.87
C ILE A 201 -10.71 15.71 1.76
N ALA A 202 -10.56 14.96 0.67
CA ALA A 202 -9.63 15.30 -0.40
C ALA A 202 -10.03 16.56 -1.20
N TRP A 203 -11.32 16.74 -1.47
CA TRP A 203 -11.80 17.79 -2.39
C TRP A 203 -12.37 19.01 -1.66
N LEU A 204 -13.22 18.81 -0.65
CA LEU A 204 -13.98 19.88 -0.02
C LEU A 204 -13.29 20.44 1.24
N ASN A 205 -12.52 19.60 1.94
CA ASN A 205 -11.73 19.99 3.11
C ASN A 205 -10.22 19.83 2.85
N SER A 206 -9.79 20.17 1.63
CA SER A 206 -8.38 20.06 1.23
C SER A 206 -7.47 20.91 2.11
N ALA A 207 -7.94 22.04 2.64
CA ALA A 207 -7.25 22.85 3.62
C ALA A 207 -7.69 22.52 5.05
N LEU A 208 -6.72 22.38 5.96
CA LEU A 208 -6.99 22.23 7.39
C LEU A 208 -7.44 23.55 8.01
N GLN A 209 -8.43 23.47 8.89
CA GLN A 209 -8.80 24.60 9.76
C GLN A 209 -7.65 24.92 10.73
N PRO A 210 -7.55 26.17 11.25
CA PRO A 210 -6.45 26.55 12.15
C PRO A 210 -6.32 25.68 13.40
N LEU A 211 -7.43 25.16 13.93
CA LEU A 211 -7.38 24.21 15.05
C LEU A 211 -6.83 22.85 14.60
N GLU A 212 -7.26 22.35 13.45
CA GLU A 212 -6.80 21.07 12.88
C GLU A 212 -5.30 21.11 12.56
N ALA A 213 -4.81 22.20 11.96
CA ALA A 213 -3.39 22.39 11.71
C ALA A 213 -2.56 22.42 13.01
N ARG A 214 -3.06 23.08 14.06
CA ARG A 214 -2.43 23.07 15.39
C ARG A 214 -2.41 21.68 16.02
N VAL A 215 -3.50 20.93 15.89
CA VAL A 215 -3.59 19.54 16.38
C VAL A 215 -2.61 18.67 15.62
N LEU A 216 -2.59 18.72 14.28
CA LEU A 216 -1.65 17.99 13.44
C LEU A 216 -0.20 18.26 13.86
N GLY A 217 0.21 19.52 13.97
CA GLY A 217 1.57 19.87 14.41
C GLY A 217 1.89 19.37 15.83
N ARG A 218 0.90 19.28 16.72
CA ARG A 218 1.08 18.69 18.05
C ARG A 218 1.16 17.17 18.02
N LEU A 219 0.43 16.51 17.11
CA LEU A 219 0.51 15.07 16.91
C LEU A 219 1.92 14.65 16.50
N MET A 220 2.48 15.35 15.50
CA MET A 220 3.85 15.15 15.04
C MET A 220 4.84 15.24 16.21
N ARG A 221 4.93 16.41 16.85
CA ARG A 221 5.92 16.65 17.92
C ARG A 221 5.76 15.77 19.16
N ARG A 222 4.53 15.46 19.56
CA ARG A 222 4.27 14.79 20.84
C ARG A 222 4.33 13.27 20.72
N TYR A 223 3.86 12.72 19.61
CA TYR A 223 3.64 11.30 19.42
C TYR A 223 4.55 10.73 18.32
N PHE A 224 4.46 11.25 17.10
CA PHE A 224 5.05 10.58 15.94
C PHE A 224 6.55 10.84 15.76
N ASP A 225 7.05 12.03 16.06
CA ASP A 225 8.50 12.34 15.96
C ASP A 225 9.31 11.40 16.89
N LYS A 226 8.73 10.99 18.02
CA LYS A 226 9.37 10.05 18.95
C LYS A 226 9.48 8.63 18.41
N LEU A 227 8.69 8.28 17.39
CA LEU A 227 8.79 6.97 16.77
C LEU A 227 10.05 6.86 15.90
N ASP A 228 10.69 7.98 15.54
CA ASP A 228 11.88 7.99 14.66
C ASP A 228 11.65 7.17 13.37
N ASN A 229 10.46 7.32 12.76
CA ASN A 229 9.99 6.53 11.63
C ASN A 229 10.05 5.00 11.85
N GLU A 230 9.86 4.54 13.10
CA GLU A 230 9.72 3.11 13.40
C GLU A 230 8.59 2.50 12.57
N ASN A 231 8.97 1.51 11.79
CA ASN A 231 8.12 0.85 10.81
C ASN A 231 8.27 -0.67 10.97
N TRP A 232 7.64 -1.43 10.08
CA TRP A 232 7.61 -2.90 10.19
C TRP A 232 8.45 -3.60 9.12
N GLU A 233 9.56 -2.97 8.74
CA GLU A 233 10.54 -3.55 7.84
C GLU A 233 11.39 -4.58 8.60
N GLY A 234 11.83 -5.64 7.92
CA GLY A 234 12.71 -6.63 8.52
C GLY A 234 12.08 -7.48 9.65
N ILE A 235 10.74 -7.46 9.79
CA ILE A 235 10.08 -8.32 10.78
C ILE A 235 10.46 -9.78 10.57
N ASN A 236 10.76 -10.44 11.70
CA ASN A 236 10.91 -11.89 11.74
C ASN A 236 9.58 -12.57 11.36
N THR A 237 9.47 -12.98 10.10
CA THR A 237 8.25 -13.57 9.55
C THR A 237 7.85 -14.84 10.28
N LYS A 238 8.80 -15.68 10.71
CA LYS A 238 8.49 -16.89 11.49
C LYS A 238 7.82 -16.55 12.82
N ALA A 239 8.37 -15.57 13.55
CA ALA A 239 7.80 -15.12 14.82
C ALA A 239 6.42 -14.48 14.63
N TYR A 240 6.27 -13.67 13.58
CA TYR A 240 4.99 -13.08 13.20
C TYR A 240 3.92 -14.12 12.89
N TRP A 241 4.23 -15.14 12.08
CA TRP A 241 3.28 -16.21 11.76
C TRP A 241 2.94 -17.06 12.98
N LYS A 242 3.92 -17.37 13.84
CA LYS A 242 3.68 -18.05 15.12
C LYS A 242 2.73 -17.24 16.02
N ARG A 243 2.85 -15.91 16.00
CA ARG A 243 1.93 -15.01 16.70
C ARG A 243 0.51 -15.09 16.12
N LEU A 244 0.34 -15.05 14.80
CA LEU A 244 -0.98 -15.15 14.15
C LEU A 244 -1.68 -16.48 14.45
N GLN A 245 -0.93 -17.59 14.40
CA GLN A 245 -1.46 -18.91 14.73
C GLN A 245 -1.99 -18.98 16.17
N ARG A 246 -1.27 -18.38 17.13
CA ARG A 246 -1.72 -18.30 18.53
C ARG A 246 -2.99 -17.47 18.71
N LEU A 247 -3.23 -16.48 17.84
CA LEU A 247 -4.41 -15.64 17.88
C LEU A 247 -5.65 -16.29 17.22
N GLY A 248 -5.54 -17.54 16.76
CA GLY A 248 -6.65 -18.20 16.08
C GLY A 248 -7.06 -17.50 14.79
N LEU A 249 -6.13 -16.77 14.17
CA LEU A 249 -6.29 -16.16 12.85
C LEU A 249 -5.69 -17.12 11.82
N PRO A 250 -6.43 -18.13 11.33
CA PRO A 250 -5.96 -18.94 10.23
C PRO A 250 -5.79 -18.06 8.98
N THR A 251 -5.01 -18.60 8.05
CA THR A 251 -4.59 -18.06 6.74
C THR A 251 -5.71 -17.46 5.87
N SER A 252 -6.99 -17.68 6.20
CA SER A 252 -8.14 -17.05 5.53
C SER A 252 -8.40 -15.60 5.95
N SER A 253 -7.92 -15.17 7.12
CA SER A 253 -8.13 -13.80 7.63
C SER A 253 -7.16 -12.77 7.01
N THR A 254 -6.06 -13.22 6.40
CA THR A 254 -5.15 -12.41 5.58
C THR A 254 -5.58 -12.26 4.11
N ASN A 255 -6.55 -13.07 3.65
CA ASN A 255 -7.08 -12.99 2.27
C ASN A 255 -7.83 -11.70 1.95
N ARG A 256 -8.15 -10.86 2.94
CA ARG A 256 -8.86 -9.59 2.69
C ARG A 256 -7.96 -8.42 2.31
N PHE A 257 -6.63 -8.56 2.35
CA PHE A 257 -5.74 -7.40 2.14
C PHE A 257 -4.49 -7.67 1.30
N SER A 258 -4.38 -8.81 0.60
CA SER A 258 -3.43 -8.90 -0.53
C SER A 258 -4.05 -8.24 -1.75
N SER A 259 -3.31 -7.28 -2.31
CA SER A 259 -3.69 -6.28 -3.31
C SER A 259 -4.13 -6.81 -4.70
N LEU A 260 -4.64 -8.05 -4.82
CA LEU A 260 -4.94 -8.68 -6.11
C LEU A 260 -6.28 -9.43 -6.20
N GLU A 261 -7.08 -9.53 -5.12
CA GLU A 261 -8.43 -10.14 -5.17
C GLU A 261 -9.59 -9.15 -4.88
N SER A 262 -9.29 -7.90 -4.51
CA SER A 262 -10.30 -6.92 -4.07
C SER A 262 -11.16 -6.26 -5.17
N LEU A 263 -11.04 -6.67 -6.44
CA LEU A 263 -11.88 -6.13 -7.51
C LEU A 263 -12.78 -7.17 -8.21
N SER A 264 -12.73 -8.45 -7.82
CA SER A 264 -13.60 -9.49 -8.43
C SER A 264 -14.68 -10.07 -7.51
N SER A 265 -14.82 -9.60 -6.27
CA SER A 265 -15.84 -10.12 -5.34
C SER A 265 -17.03 -9.18 -5.08
N THR A 266 -17.08 -8.00 -5.70
CA THR A 266 -18.21 -7.05 -5.54
C THR A 266 -19.15 -6.99 -6.76
N VAL A 267 -18.88 -7.74 -7.85
CA VAL A 267 -19.71 -7.66 -9.08
C VAL A 267 -20.59 -8.89 -9.31
N THR A 268 -20.51 -9.93 -8.46
CA THR A 268 -21.34 -11.15 -8.63
C THR A 268 -22.61 -11.18 -7.78
N SER A 269 -22.99 -10.08 -7.12
CA SER A 269 -24.24 -9.99 -6.33
C SER A 269 -25.18 -8.86 -6.73
N ILE A 270 -24.95 -8.18 -7.87
CA ILE A 270 -25.90 -7.20 -8.47
C ILE A 270 -26.58 -7.79 -9.73
N SER A 271 -26.77 -9.10 -9.78
CA SER A 271 -27.66 -9.71 -10.76
C SER A 271 -28.44 -10.83 -10.09
N ILE A 272 -29.53 -10.44 -9.40
CA ILE A 272 -30.82 -11.14 -9.19
C ILE A 272 -31.59 -10.23 -8.21
N ALA A 273 -32.24 -9.18 -8.73
CA ALA A 273 -33.39 -8.48 -8.12
C ALA A 273 -33.76 -7.22 -8.93
N SER A 274 -34.09 -7.37 -10.21
CA SER A 274 -35.02 -6.42 -10.86
C SER A 274 -35.68 -7.08 -12.06
N SER A 275 -36.66 -7.93 -11.76
CA SER A 275 -37.69 -8.27 -12.72
C SER A 275 -38.92 -8.75 -11.97
N LYS A 276 -40.02 -8.01 -12.13
CA LYS A 276 -41.40 -8.25 -11.68
C LYS A 276 -41.74 -7.75 -10.27
N CYS A 277 -42.28 -6.53 -10.17
CA CYS A 277 -43.73 -6.34 -10.05
C CYS A 277 -44.08 -4.84 -9.86
N TYR A 278 -44.98 -4.38 -10.74
CA TYR A 278 -45.66 -3.08 -10.88
C TYR A 278 -44.85 -1.89 -11.39
#